data_AF-A0A7X7BXW3-F1
#
_entry.id   AF-A0A7X7BXW3-F1
#
_cell.length_a   1.000
_cell.length_b   1.000
_cell.length_c   1.000
_cell.angle_alpha   90.00
_cell.angle_beta   90.00
_cell.angle_gamma   90.00
#
_symmetry.space_group_name_H-M   'P 1'
#
loop_
_entity.id
_entity.type
_entity.pdbx_description
1 polymer ?
#
loop_
_entity_poly.entity_id
_entity_poly.type
_entity_poly.pdbx_seq_one_letter_code
_entity_poly.pdbx_strand_id
1 'polypeptide(L)' 'MKLSKIGLIIGREYSVRVKKKSFILVTILTPILMALLILVPSLIMLYNGEDQQTVMIVDRS' A
#
# COMPACT_ATOMS: atom_id res chain seq x y z
N MET A 1 -37.51 -8.38 -5.77
CA MET A 1 -36.69 -9.16 -4.81
C MET A 1 -36.83 -8.51 -3.43
N LYS A 2 -37.29 -9.24 -2.40
CA LYS A 2 -37.57 -8.65 -1.06
C LYS A 2 -36.25 -8.35 -0.31
N LEU A 3 -36.13 -7.17 0.31
CA LEU A 3 -34.95 -6.76 1.10
C LEU A 3 -34.52 -7.79 2.16
N SER A 4 -35.46 -8.56 2.70
CA SER A 4 -35.19 -9.62 3.68
C SER A 4 -34.27 -10.73 3.17
N LYS A 5 -34.32 -11.07 1.88
CA LYS A 5 -33.45 -12.09 1.29
C LYS A 5 -32.01 -11.59 1.13
N ILE A 6 -31.84 -10.31 0.82
CA ILE A 6 -30.53 -9.68 0.65
C ILE A 6 -29.76 -9.69 1.98
N GLY A 7 -30.41 -9.29 3.08
CA GLY A 7 -29.79 -9.32 4.40
C GLY A 7 -29.32 -10.72 4.82
N LEU A 8 -30.11 -11.76 4.53
CA LEU A 8 -29.74 -13.15 4.82
C LEU A 8 -28.53 -13.62 4.02
N ILE A 9 -28.39 -13.19 2.76
CA ILE A 9 -27.24 -13.53 1.91
C ILE A 9 -25.99 -12.84 2.46
N ILE A 10 -26.07 -11.54 2.75
CA ILE A 10 -24.95 -10.76 3.30
C ILE A 10 -24.45 -11.36 4.62
N GLY A 11 -25.36 -11.71 5.54
CA GLY A 11 -24.98 -12.30 6.83
C GLY A 11 -24.22 -13.63 6.69
N ARG A 12 -24.64 -14.47 5.73
CA ARG A 12 -23.97 -15.74 5.42
C ARG A 12 -22.57 -15.49 4.85
N GLU A 13 -22.46 -14.57 3.90
CA GLU A 13 -21.21 -14.25 3.23
C GLU A 13 -20.18 -13.60 4.15
N TYR A 14 -20.64 -12.69 5.01
CA TYR A 14 -19.82 -12.08 6.04
C TYR A 14 -19.24 -13.14 6.99
N SER A 15 -20.07 -14.10 7.43
CA SER A 15 -19.65 -15.17 8.34
C SER A 15 -18.63 -16.13 7.69
N VAL A 16 -18.76 -16.40 6.39
CA VAL A 16 -17.90 -17.35 5.67
C VAL A 16 -16.60 -16.71 5.17
N ARG A 17 -16.62 -15.44 4.74
CA ARG A 17 -15.46 -14.78 4.14
C ARG A 17 -14.83 -13.76 5.07
N VAL A 18 -15.61 -12.77 5.50
CA VAL A 18 -15.07 -11.60 6.21
C VAL A 18 -14.62 -11.94 7.63
N LYS A 19 -15.32 -12.83 8.33
CA LYS A 19 -14.98 -13.24 9.71
C LYS A 19 -13.74 -14.14 9.82
N LYS A 20 -13.19 -14.62 8.69
CA LYS A 20 -11.97 -15.44 8.71
C LYS A 20 -10.77 -14.58 9.11
N LYS A 21 -9.95 -15.07 10.03
CA LYS A 21 -8.72 -14.36 10.46
C LYS A 21 -7.81 -14.04 9.28
N SER A 22 -7.62 -14.97 8.34
CA SER A 22 -6.81 -14.74 7.15
C SER A 22 -7.33 -13.63 6.26
N PHE A 23 -8.66 -13.46 6.14
CA PHE A 23 -9.26 -12.37 5.38
C PHE A 23 -8.92 -11.03 6.04
N ILE A 24 -9.20 -10.89 7.34
CA ILE A 24 -8.92 -9.66 8.09
C ILE A 24 -7.42 -9.32 8.07
N LEU A 25 -6.57 -10.31 8.26
CA LEU A 25 -5.11 -10.13 8.27
C LEU A 25 -4.63 -9.57 6.93
N VAL A 26 -5.01 -10.18 5.82
CA VAL A 26 -4.60 -9.72 4.49
C VAL A 26 -5.23 -8.37 4.14
N THR A 27 -6.50 -8.13 4.50
CA THR A 27 -7.18 -6.85 4.25
C THR A 27 -6.49 -5.68 4.95
N ILE A 28 -5.92 -5.88 6.13
CA ILE A 28 -5.17 -4.83 6.86
C ILE A 28 -3.70 -4.80 6.41
N LEU A 29 -3.09 -5.95 6.18
CA LEU A 29 -1.69 -6.04 5.80
C LEU A 29 -1.42 -5.41 4.43
N THR A 30 -2.33 -5.60 3.47
CA THR A 30 -2.18 -5.07 2.10
C THR A 30 -2.06 -3.54 2.05
N PRO A 31 -2.97 -2.74 2.63
CA PRO A 31 -2.84 -1.28 2.62
C PRO A 31 -1.62 -0.80 3.42
N ILE A 32 -1.24 -1.47 4.51
CA ILE A 32 0.00 -1.15 5.25
C ILE A 32 1.21 -1.38 4.35
N LEU A 33 1.26 -2.51 3.64
CA LEU A 33 2.36 -2.82 2.74
C LEU A 33 2.44 -1.82 1.58
N MET A 34 1.30 -1.43 1.00
CA MET A 34 1.24 -0.36 -0.01
C MET A 34 1.76 0.97 0.52
N ALA A 35 1.36 1.36 1.74
CA ALA A 35 1.86 2.58 2.37
C ALA A 35 3.38 2.52 2.57
N LEU A 36 3.92 1.39 3.03
CA LEU A 36 5.36 1.21 3.18
C LEU A 36 6.11 1.31 1.84
N LEU A 37 5.58 0.71 0.77
CA LEU A 37 6.20 0.80 -0.56
C LEU A 37 6.29 2.22 -1.09
N ILE A 38 5.37 3.11 -0.69
CA ILE A 38 5.41 4.53 -1.05
C ILE A 38 6.35 5.30 -0.09
N LEU A 39 6.22 5.07 1.21
CA LEU A 39 6.94 5.81 2.25
C LEU A 39 8.45 5.55 2.20
N VAL A 40 8.87 4.30 1.98
CA VAL A 40 10.29 3.92 1.98
C VAL A 40 11.10 4.70 0.93
N PRO A 41 10.78 4.67 -0.37
CA PRO A 41 11.52 5.46 -1.36
C PRO A 41 11.37 6.97 -1.15
N SER A 42 10.20 7.43 -0.69
CA SER A 42 9.97 8.85 -0.40
C SER A 42 10.90 9.36 0.71
N LEU A 43 11.09 8.57 1.77
CA LEU A 43 12.03 8.89 2.85
C LEU A 43 13.47 8.82 2.38
N ILE A 44 13.83 7.80 1.58
CA ILE A 44 15.16 7.69 0.99
C ILE A 44 15.49 8.95 0.17
N MET A 45 14.56 9.42 -0.68
CA MET A 45 14.74 10.65 -1.45
C MET A 45 14.85 11.90 -0.57
N LEU A 46 14.07 11.98 0.52
CA LEU A 46 14.13 13.11 1.45
C LEU A 46 15.49 13.20 2.17
N TYR A 47 16.11 12.06 2.50
CA TYR A 47 17.39 12.01 3.22
C TYR A 47 18.62 11.98 2.31
N ASN A 48 18.48 11.55 1.05
CA ASN A 48 19.51 11.71 0.03
C ASN A 48 19.53 13.17 -0.44
N GLY A 49 20.01 14.07 0.43
CA GLY A 49 20.23 15.47 0.10
C GLY A 49 21.08 15.62 -1.16
N GLU A 50 20.90 16.73 -1.88
CA GLU A 50 21.57 16.98 -3.16
C GLU A 50 23.09 16.79 -3.04
N ASP A 51 23.57 15.62 -3.45
CA ASP A 51 24.97 15.39 -3.69
C ASP A 51 25.35 16.29 -4.86
N GLN A 52 25.81 17.51 -4.57
CA GLN A 52 26.33 18.44 -5.57
C GLN A 52 27.58 17.80 -6.20
N GLN A 53 27.37 17.07 -7.29
CA GLN A 53 28.43 16.50 -8.09
C GLN A 53 29.16 17.64 -8.79
N THR A 54 30.30 18.05 -8.22
CA THR A 54 31.19 19.01 -8.86
C THR A 54 31.90 18.30 -10.01
N VAL A 55 31.37 18.47 -11.23
CA VAL A 55 31.99 17.94 -12.45
C VAL A 55 33.03 18.91 -12.97
N MET A 56 34.25 18.40 -13.18
CA MET A 56 35.33 19.15 -13.82
C MET A 56 35.15 19.08 -15.33
N ILE A 57 35.00 20.24 -15.98
CA ILE A 57 34.97 20.37 -17.43
C ILE A 57 36.41 20.57 -17.90
N VAL A 58 36.94 19.62 -18.66
CA VAL A 58 38.26 19.74 -19.30
C VAL A 58 38.04 20.29 -20.71
N ASP A 59 38.28 21.59 -20.89
CA ASP A 59 38.34 22.22 -22.20
C ASP A 59 39.72 21.97 -22.84
N ARG A 60 39.72 21.54 -24.10
CA ARG A 60 40.92 21.29 -24.92
C ARG A 60 40.79 22.11 -26.19
N SER A 61 40.85 23.44 -26.04
CA SER A 61 40.93 24.39 -27.14
C SER A 61 42.35 24.47 -27.72
#